data_AF-A0A845G5T4-F1
#
_entry.id   AF-A0A845G5T4-F1
#
_cell.length_a   1.000
_cell.length_b   1.000
_cell.length_c   1.000
_cell.angle_alpha   90.00
_cell.angle_beta   90.00
_cell.angle_gamma   90.00
#
_symmetry.space_group_name_H-M   'P 1'
#
loop_
_entity.id
_entity.type
_entity.pdbx_description
1 polymer ?
#
loop_
_entity_poly.entity_id
_entity_poly.type
_entity_poly.pdbx_seq_one_letter_code
_entity_poly.pdbx_strand_id
1 'polypeptide(L)'
;MSKSKQKAARSTLYLGYPVIGTPDGAFPIDAIWINENKGIVIFNLVEGKYVTGYEEVQDDSANKLEAKLRNHRSLMKGRTVGTSKIKH
;
A
#
# COMPACT_ATOMS: atom_id res chain seq x y z
N MET A 1 12.13 16.30 31.26
CA MET A 1 11.81 15.51 30.04
C MET A 1 10.49 16.01 29.47
N SER A 2 10.52 16.79 28.39
CA SER A 2 9.31 17.30 27.73
C SER A 2 8.76 16.23 26.79
N LYS A 3 7.53 15.75 27.02
CA LYS A 3 6.82 14.91 26.07
C LYS A 3 6.52 15.77 24.84
N SER A 4 7.22 15.53 23.74
CA SER A 4 6.92 16.15 22.46
C SER A 4 5.49 15.79 22.05
N LYS A 5 4.64 16.80 21.84
CA LYS A 5 3.31 16.63 21.25
C LYS A 5 3.49 15.96 19.88
N GLN A 6 3.06 14.70 19.75
CA GLN A 6 2.92 14.07 18.44
C GLN A 6 1.88 14.88 17.65
N LYS A 7 2.32 15.49 16.54
CA LYS A 7 1.41 16.12 15.58
C LYS A 7 0.47 15.05 15.04
N ALA A 8 -0.83 15.25 15.17
CA ALA A 8 -1.83 14.36 14.58
C ALA A 8 -1.59 14.31 13.06
N ALA A 9 -1.20 13.13 12.56
CA ALA A 9 -0.97 12.90 11.15
C ALA A 9 -2.29 12.53 10.49
N ARG A 10 -2.60 13.12 9.33
CA ARG A 10 -3.81 12.73 8.60
C ARG A 10 -3.60 11.33 8.02
N SER A 11 -4.61 10.48 8.18
CA SER A 11 -4.66 9.15 7.60
C SER A 11 -5.99 8.92 6.88
N THR A 12 -5.97 8.03 5.90
CA THR A 12 -7.18 7.65 5.16
C THR A 12 -7.10 6.17 4.84
N LEU A 13 -8.16 5.44 5.19
CA LEU A 13 -8.33 4.03 4.86
C LEU A 13 -9.40 3.93 3.77
N TYR A 14 -9.02 3.37 2.63
CA TYR A 14 -9.91 3.05 1.54
C TYR A 14 -10.24 1.56 1.61
N LEU A 15 -11.53 1.26 1.64
CA LEU A 15 -12.10 -0.09 1.62
C LEU A 15 -12.99 -0.24 0.38
N GLY A 16 -13.20 -1.47 -0.08
CA GLY A 16 -14.14 -1.77 -1.15
C GLY A 16 -13.53 -1.64 -2.55
N TYR A 17 -12.39 -2.30 -2.78
CA TYR A 17 -11.76 -2.43 -4.10
C TYR A 17 -11.29 -1.12 -4.75
N PRO A 18 -10.42 -0.30 -4.12
CA PRO A 18 -9.70 0.73 -4.86
C PRO A 18 -9.03 0.17 -6.13
N VAL A 19 -9.21 0.88 -7.25
CA VAL A 19 -8.71 0.44 -8.57
C VAL A 19 -7.52 1.27 -9.02
N ILE A 20 -6.42 0.61 -9.37
CA ILE A 20 -5.26 1.21 -10.04
C ILE A 20 -5.38 0.99 -11.55
N GLY A 21 -5.35 2.08 -12.33
CA GLY A 21 -5.22 1.97 -13.77
C GLY A 21 -3.80 1.55 -14.18
N THR A 22 -3.68 0.47 -14.94
CA THR A 22 -2.42 -0.07 -15.48
C THR A 22 -2.51 -0.19 -17.01
N PRO A 23 -1.39 -0.37 -17.74
CA PRO A 23 -1.42 -0.60 -19.19
C PRO A 23 -2.29 -1.79 -19.62
N ASP A 24 -2.34 -2.84 -18.78
CA ASP A 24 -3.11 -4.06 -19.04
C ASP A 24 -4.59 -3.94 -18.59
N GLY A 25 -4.99 -2.78 -18.08
CA GLY A 25 -6.33 -2.50 -17.58
C GLY A 25 -6.40 -2.19 -16.09
N ALA A 26 -7.61 -2.27 -15.55
CA ALA A 26 -7.90 -2.01 -14.15
C ALA A 26 -7.31 -3.10 -13.24
N PHE A 27 -6.49 -2.70 -12.27
CA PHE A 27 -5.92 -3.58 -11.25
C PHE A 27 -6.59 -3.27 -9.89
N PRO A 28 -7.46 -4.16 -9.38
CA PRO A 28 -8.13 -3.95 -8.09
C PRO A 28 -7.18 -4.25 -6.92
N ILE A 29 -7.35 -3.51 -5.83
CA ILE A 29 -6.70 -3.75 -4.53
C ILE A 29 -7.79 -3.82 -3.47
N ASP A 30 -7.75 -4.75 -2.52
CA ASP A 30 -8.83 -4.93 -1.54
C ASP A 30 -8.98 -3.72 -0.60
N ALA A 31 -7.86 -3.24 -0.06
CA ALA A 31 -7.82 -2.03 0.75
C ALA A 31 -6.45 -1.32 0.71
N ILE A 32 -6.49 0.00 0.91
CA ILE A 32 -5.29 0.85 0.97
C ILE A 32 -5.39 1.78 2.16
N TRP A 33 -4.35 1.80 2.99
CA TRP A 33 -4.17 2.80 4.04
C TRP A 33 -3.07 3.78 3.66
N ILE A 34 -3.38 5.07 3.73
CA ILE A 34 -2.46 6.17 3.42
C ILE A 34 -2.26 6.99 4.67
N ASN A 35 -1.01 7.26 5.00
CA ASN A 35 -0.62 8.13 6.10
C ASN A 35 0.49 9.09 5.64
N GLU A 36 0.33 10.37 5.96
CA GLU A 36 1.29 11.42 5.56
C GLU A 36 2.71 11.16 6.06
N ASN A 37 2.86 10.59 7.26
CA ASN A 37 4.14 10.40 7.94
C ASN A 37 4.66 8.95 7.89
N LYS A 38 3.79 7.98 7.62
CA LYS A 38 4.12 6.54 7.64
C LYS A 38 4.13 5.88 6.26
N GLY A 39 3.61 6.56 5.23
CA GLY A 39 3.57 6.04 3.87
C GLY A 39 2.25 5.34 3.54
N ILE A 40 2.31 4.32 2.70
CA ILE A 40 1.15 3.61 2.16
C ILE A 40 1.27 2.13 2.51
N VAL A 41 0.17 1.52 2.95
CA VAL A 41 0.06 0.08 3.18
C VAL A 41 -1.05 -0.47 2.31
N ILE A 42 -0.75 -1.53 1.57
CA ILE A 42 -1.72 -2.30 0.79
C ILE A 42 -2.12 -3.53 1.60
N PHE A 43 -3.40 -3.85 1.61
CA PHE A 43 -3.91 -5.10 2.17
C PHE A 43 -4.42 -5.96 1.01
N ASN A 44 -3.89 -7.18 0.93
CA ASN A 44 -4.42 -8.22 0.06
C ASN A 44 -5.22 -9.19 0.91
N LEU A 45 -6.47 -9.41 0.55
CA LEU A 45 -7.33 -10.39 1.19
C LEU A 45 -7.03 -11.77 0.61
N VAL A 46 -6.58 -12.68 1.46
CA VAL A 46 -6.40 -14.08 1.08
C VAL A 46 -7.66 -14.84 1.48
N GLU A 47 -8.38 -15.35 0.49
CA GLU A 47 -9.59 -16.15 0.71
C GLU A 47 -9.24 -17.63 0.87
N GLY A 48 -9.92 -18.32 1.79
CA GLY A 48 -9.76 -19.74 2.04
C GLY A 48 -8.99 -20.08 3.33
N LYS A 49 -8.67 -21.37 3.50
CA LYS A 49 -8.03 -21.89 4.72
C LYS A 49 -6.51 -21.80 4.73
N TYR A 50 -5.89 -21.62 3.56
CA TYR A 50 -4.44 -21.66 3.41
C TYR A 50 -3.93 -20.34 2.84
N VAL A 51 -2.84 -19.84 3.41
CA VAL A 51 -2.19 -18.60 2.98
C VAL A 51 -1.06 -18.98 2.00
N THR A 52 -1.43 -19.31 0.76
CA THR A 52 -0.50 -19.70 -0.32
C THR A 52 -0.55 -18.69 -1.45
N GLY A 53 0.58 -18.45 -2.13
CA GLY A 53 0.66 -17.55 -3.29
C GLY A 53 0.50 -16.05 -2.98
N TYR A 54 0.32 -15.68 -1.70
CA TYR A 54 0.13 -14.30 -1.29
C TYR A 54 1.34 -13.41 -1.58
N GLU A 55 2.56 -13.99 -1.61
CA GLU A 55 3.78 -13.23 -1.91
C GLU A 55 3.75 -12.65 -3.33
N GLU A 56 3.35 -13.44 -4.32
CA GLU A 56 3.23 -12.97 -5.71
C GLU A 56 2.18 -11.86 -5.83
N VAL A 57 1.06 -11.99 -5.12
CA VAL A 57 0.00 -10.98 -5.10
C VAL A 57 0.46 -9.69 -4.43
N GLN A 58 1.23 -9.80 -3.34
CA GLN A 58 1.82 -8.64 -2.66
C GLN A 58 2.84 -7.93 -3.53
N ASP A 59 3.72 -8.68 -4.19
CA ASP A 59 4.74 -8.15 -5.09
C ASP A 59 4.09 -7.43 -6.29
N ASP A 60 3.09 -8.04 -6.92
CA ASP A 60 2.38 -7.40 -8.04
C ASP A 60 1.64 -6.13 -7.58
N SER A 61 0.94 -6.18 -6.43
CA SER A 61 0.27 -5.01 -5.85
C SER A 61 1.23 -3.85 -5.56
N ALA A 62 2.39 -4.16 -4.98
CA ALA A 62 3.44 -3.20 -4.71
C ALA A 62 3.99 -2.58 -6.00
N ASN A 63 4.29 -3.41 -7.01
CA ASN A 63 4.81 -2.97 -8.30
C ASN A 63 3.82 -2.05 -9.04
N LYS A 64 2.54 -2.43 -9.10
CA LYS A 64 1.50 -1.61 -9.75
C LYS A 64 1.28 -0.28 -9.02
N LEU A 65 1.29 -0.28 -7.68
CA LEU A 65 1.22 0.96 -6.89
C LEU A 65 2.44 1.85 -7.13
N GLU A 66 3.65 1.28 -7.10
CA GLU A 66 4.87 2.04 -7.33
C GLU A 66 4.89 2.66 -8.73
N ALA A 67 4.53 1.88 -9.77
CA ALA A 67 4.42 2.38 -11.13
C ALA A 67 3.42 3.54 -11.23
N LYS A 68 2.27 3.45 -10.53
CA LYS A 68 1.31 4.55 -10.47
C LYS A 68 1.89 5.80 -9.81
N LEU A 69 2.63 5.64 -8.70
CA LEU A 69 3.27 6.75 -7.99
C LEU A 69 4.41 7.38 -8.79
N ARG A 70 5.17 6.60 -9.58
CA ARG A 70 6.24 7.11 -10.47
C ARG A 70 5.74 8.15 -11.46
N ASN A 71 4.49 8.05 -11.90
CA ASN A 71 3.85 9.07 -12.74
C ASN A 71 3.63 10.42 -12.04
N HIS A 72 3.74 10.45 -10.71
CA HIS A 72 3.59 11.64 -9.88
C HIS A 72 4.89 11.92 -9.13
N ARG A 73 5.86 12.59 -9.77
CA ARG A 73 7.21 12.84 -9.20
C ARG A 73 7.20 13.44 -7.79
N SER A 74 6.21 14.26 -7.44
CA SER A 74 6.04 14.84 -6.11
C SER A 74 5.78 13.80 -5.02
N LEU A 75 5.20 12.65 -5.38
CA LEU A 75 4.85 11.56 -4.47
C LEU A 75 5.96 10.52 -4.30
N MET A 76 7.01 10.55 -5.14
CA MET A 76 8.17 9.66 -5.04
C MET A 76 9.27 10.20 -4.13
N LYS A 77 9.26 11.50 -3.82
CA LYS A 77 10.30 12.13 -2.99
C LYS A 77 10.16 11.67 -1.53
N GLY A 78 11.01 10.74 -1.11
CA GLY A 78 11.08 10.24 0.27
C GLY A 78 10.24 8.99 0.57
N ARG A 79 9.81 8.25 -0.46
CA ARG A 79 9.09 6.97 -0.27
C ARG A 79 9.88 5.82 -0.88
N THR A 80 10.05 4.76 -0.09
CA THR A 80 10.46 3.43 -0.55
C THR A 80 9.24 2.53 -0.37
N VAL A 81 8.76 1.92 -1.45
CA VAL A 81 7.73 0.88 -1.35
C VAL A 81 8.42 -0.38 -0.83
N GLY A 82 7.96 -0.90 0.30
CA GLY A 82 8.51 -2.10 0.91
C GLY A 82 7.39 -3.09 1.20
N THR A 83 7.56 -4.34 0.77
CA THR A 83 6.69 -5.46 1.11
C THR A 83 7.08 -5.96 2.50
N SER A 84 6.17 -5.87 3.47
CA SER A 84 6.44 -6.43 4.80
C SER A 84 6.02 -7.90 4.83
N LYS A 85 7.00 -8.81 4.73
CA LYS A 85 6.78 -10.25 4.91
C LYS A 85 6.46 -10.50 6.39
N ILE A 86 5.22 -10.88 6.70
CA ILE A 86 4.85 -11.33 8.04
C ILE A 86 5.50 -12.71 8.24
N LYS A 87 6.60 -12.77 8.99
CA LYS A 87 7.19 -14.04 9.44
C LYS A 87 6.27 -14.64 10.50
N HIS A 88 5.80 -15.86 10.25
CA HIS A 88 5.25 -16.75 11.28
C HIS A 88 6.39 -17.33 12.13
#